data_AF-A0A2P6Q9Z5-F1
#
_entry.id   AF-A0A2P6Q9Z5-F1
#
_cell.length_a   1.000
_cell.length_b   1.000
_cell.length_c   1.000
_cell.angle_alpha   90.00
_cell.angle_beta   90.00
_cell.angle_gamma   90.00
#
_symmetry.space_group_name_H-M   'P 1'
#
loop_
_entity.id
_entity.type
_entity.pdbx_description
1 polymer ?
#
loop_
_entity_poly.entity_id
_entity_poly.type
_entity_poly.pdbx_seq_one_letter_code
_entity_poly.pdbx_strand_id
1 'polypeptide(L)'
;MAVSSSLTTINSSNIGFRLLKKQGWKEGTGLGISEQGRLEPVATYVKNNKLGLGADKLQKKKLRSETKEYRLAAKKRTKMQELEKRLQEKEFERAFCREFWPDNV
;
A
#
# COMPACT_ATOMS: atom_id res chain seq x y z
N MET A 1 4.13 16.07 -16.63
CA MET A 1 3.80 16.09 -15.19
C MET A 1 2.51 16.87 -15.04
N ALA A 2 1.39 16.20 -14.74
CA ALA A 2 0.10 16.87 -14.60
C ALA A 2 -0.06 17.40 -13.17
N VAL A 3 0.08 18.72 -13.00
CA VAL A 3 -0.32 19.40 -11.76
C VAL A 3 -1.81 19.70 -11.90
N SER A 4 -2.63 18.90 -11.21
CA SER A 4 -4.08 19.08 -11.13
C SER A 4 -4.38 20.30 -10.26
N SER A 5 -4.32 21.51 -10.82
CA SER A 5 -4.94 22.68 -10.22
C SER A 5 -6.42 22.66 -10.59
N SER A 6 -7.28 22.23 -9.66
CA SER A 6 -8.71 22.48 -9.76
C SER A 6 -8.95 23.98 -9.54
N LEU A 7 -8.70 24.75 -10.60
CA LEU A 7 -8.96 26.18 -10.82
C LEU A 7 -10.47 26.44 -10.92
N THR A 8 -11.26 26.02 -9.94
CA THR A 8 -12.69 26.33 -9.94
C THR A 8 -12.88 27.56 -9.08
N THR A 9 -13.08 28.71 -9.72
CA THR A 9 -13.59 29.91 -9.08
C THR A 9 -14.85 29.56 -8.29
N ILE A 10 -15.02 30.19 -7.13
CA ILE A 10 -16.20 29.93 -6.30
C ILE A 10 -17.43 30.37 -7.10
N ASN A 11 -18.38 29.46 -7.28
CA ASN A 11 -19.58 29.74 -8.07
C ASN A 11 -20.38 30.92 -7.48
N SER A 12 -20.96 31.75 -8.34
CA SER A 12 -21.73 32.94 -7.94
C SER A 12 -22.99 32.65 -7.11
N SER A 13 -23.55 31.44 -7.22
CA SER A 13 -24.65 30.95 -6.38
C SER A 13 -24.24 30.69 -4.93
N ASN A 14 -22.94 30.50 -4.66
CA ASN A 14 -22.43 30.21 -3.32
C ASN A 14 -22.72 31.38 -2.38
N ILE A 15 -23.19 31.08 -1.17
CA ILE A 15 -23.54 32.09 -0.15
C ILE A 15 -22.30 32.93 0.22
N GLY A 16 -21.15 32.29 0.40
CA GLY A 16 -19.89 32.95 0.73
C GLY A 16 -19.41 33.89 -0.37
N PHE A 17 -19.55 33.49 -1.64
CA PHE A 17 -19.22 34.36 -2.78
C PHE A 17 -20.07 35.64 -2.78
N ARG A 18 -21.39 35.50 -2.59
CA ARG A 18 -22.30 36.65 -2.52
C ARG A 18 -22.00 37.55 -1.32
N LEU A 19 -21.65 36.96 -0.18
CA LEU A 19 -21.27 37.72 1.00
C LEU A 19 -19.98 38.52 0.79
N LEU A 20 -18.94 37.91 0.22
CA LEU A 20 -17.69 38.59 -0.09
C LEU A 20 -17.91 39.78 -1.03
N LYS A 21 -18.66 39.58 -2.14
CA LYS A 21 -19.00 40.68 -3.05
C LYS A 21 -19.77 41.81 -2.36
N LYS A 22 -20.71 41.48 -1.46
CA LYS A 22 -21.44 42.49 -0.66
C LYS A 22 -20.53 43.28 0.28
N GLN A 23 -19.47 42.65 0.79
CA GLN A 23 -18.48 43.29 1.67
C GLN A 23 -17.38 44.03 0.90
N GLY A 24 -17.56 44.25 -0.41
CA GLY A 24 -16.64 45.03 -1.24
C GLY A 24 -15.47 44.24 -1.83
N TRP A 25 -15.42 42.92 -1.65
CA TRP A 25 -14.41 42.09 -2.32
C TRP A 25 -14.70 41.97 -3.82
N LYS A 26 -13.65 42.08 -4.64
CA LYS A 26 -13.72 41.96 -6.10
C LYS A 26 -13.19 40.60 -6.55
N GLU A 27 -13.91 39.99 -7.48
CA GLU A 27 -13.50 38.70 -8.05
C GLU A 27 -12.14 38.82 -8.76
N GLY A 28 -11.23 37.88 -8.48
CA GLY A 28 -9.87 37.90 -9.01
C GLY A 28 -8.88 38.76 -8.23
N THR A 29 -9.31 39.44 -7.15
CA THR A 29 -8.42 40.23 -6.27
C THR A 29 -8.14 39.53 -4.95
N GLY A 30 -6.96 39.78 -4.39
CA GLY A 30 -6.57 39.28 -3.07
C GLY A 30 -7.34 39.96 -1.96
N LEU A 31 -7.39 39.35 -0.79
CA LEU A 31 -7.99 39.96 0.41
C LEU A 31 -7.03 40.94 1.07
N GLY A 32 -7.57 41.97 1.73
CA GLY A 32 -6.79 42.98 2.47
C GLY A 32 -6.86 44.37 1.84
N ILE A 33 -6.35 45.38 2.56
CA ILE A 33 -6.45 46.80 2.20
C ILE A 33 -5.83 47.09 0.83
N SER A 34 -4.74 46.42 0.50
CA SER A 34 -4.00 46.58 -0.75
C SER A 34 -4.11 45.33 -1.64
N GLU A 35 -5.18 44.53 -1.45
CA GLU A 35 -5.41 43.29 -2.20
C GLU A 35 -4.23 42.29 -2.08
N GLN A 36 -3.46 42.37 -0.99
CA GLN A 36 -2.18 41.66 -0.80
C GLN A 36 -2.34 40.16 -0.47
N GLY A 37 -3.55 39.72 -0.17
CA GLY A 37 -3.86 38.34 0.18
C GLY A 37 -3.66 37.41 -1.02
N ARG A 38 -3.28 36.15 -0.75
CA ARG A 38 -3.08 35.16 -1.79
C ARG A 38 -4.40 34.83 -2.49
N LEU A 39 -4.37 34.80 -3.82
CA LEU A 39 -5.52 34.45 -4.67
C LEU A 39 -5.86 32.95 -4.57
N GLU A 40 -4.82 32.11 -4.54
CA GLU A 40 -4.94 30.66 -4.50
C GLU A 40 -4.88 30.12 -3.06
N PRO A 41 -5.57 29.02 -2.75
CA PRO A 41 -5.44 28.35 -1.46
C PRO A 41 -4.03 27.78 -1.25
N VAL A 42 -3.63 27.56 0.01
CA VAL A 42 -2.36 26.85 0.29
C VAL A 42 -2.50 25.41 -0.20
N ALA A 43 -1.58 24.93 -1.02
CA ALA A 43 -1.50 23.51 -1.33
C ALA A 43 -1.14 22.71 -0.06
N THR A 44 -1.99 21.75 0.31
CA THR A 44 -1.74 20.84 1.43
C THR A 44 -1.46 19.44 0.93
N TYR A 45 -0.52 18.74 1.57
CA TYR A 45 -0.24 17.34 1.29
C TYR A 45 -0.85 16.45 2.37
N VAL A 46 -1.70 15.51 1.97
CA VAL A 46 -2.27 14.52 2.91
C VAL A 46 -1.24 13.44 3.20
N LYS A 47 -0.90 13.26 4.48
CA LYS A 47 0.04 12.22 4.93
C LYS A 47 -0.69 10.90 5.13
N ASN A 48 -0.58 10.01 4.15
CA ASN A 48 -1.21 8.69 4.19
C ASN A 48 -0.39 7.61 4.91
N ASN A 49 0.79 7.94 5.43
CA ASN A 49 1.66 7.00 6.13
C ASN A 49 1.65 7.22 7.65
N LYS A 50 2.04 6.18 8.39
CA LYS A 50 2.18 6.22 9.85
C LYS A 50 3.62 6.48 10.31
N LEU A 51 4.51 6.85 9.39
CA LEU A 51 5.93 7.07 9.71
C LEU A 51 6.13 8.44 10.36
N GLY A 52 7.24 8.63 11.08
CA GLY A 52 7.65 9.95 11.57
C GLY A 52 7.85 10.96 10.43
N LEU A 53 7.81 12.25 10.76
CA LEU A 53 8.24 13.29 9.82
C LEU A 53 9.74 13.12 9.53
N GLY A 54 10.15 13.31 8.28
CA GLY A 54 11.54 13.10 7.86
C GLY A 54 11.93 11.63 7.65
N ALA A 55 11.06 10.65 7.90
CA ALA A 55 11.35 9.25 7.61
C ALA A 55 11.43 9.02 6.10
N ASP A 56 12.53 8.41 5.64
CA ASP A 56 12.71 8.07 4.24
C ASP A 56 11.59 7.17 3.74
N LYS A 57 11.15 7.45 2.51
CA LYS A 57 10.20 6.59 1.80
C LYS A 57 10.94 5.30 1.43
N LEU A 58 10.96 4.33 2.35
CA LEU A 58 11.51 3.01 2.08
C LEU A 58 10.89 2.46 0.79
N GLN A 59 11.73 2.02 -0.16
CA GLN A 59 11.31 1.37 -1.39
C GLN A 59 10.66 0.01 -1.07
N LYS A 60 9.42 0.03 -0.57
CA LYS A 60 8.69 -1.14 -0.05
C LYS A 60 8.40 -2.22 -1.09
N LYS A 61 8.60 -1.94 -2.39
CA LYS A 61 8.26 -2.90 -3.45
C LYS A 61 9.20 -4.11 -3.47
N LYS A 62 10.52 -3.91 -3.37
CA LYS A 62 11.51 -5.00 -3.48
C LYS A 62 11.51 -5.93 -2.26
N LEU A 63 11.52 -5.35 -1.07
CA LEU A 63 11.53 -6.12 0.18
C LEU A 63 10.28 -7.00 0.35
N ARG A 64 9.11 -6.54 -0.11
CA ARG A 64 7.85 -7.28 0.00
C ARG A 64 7.70 -8.41 -1.02
N SER A 65 8.34 -8.31 -2.20
CA SER A 65 8.40 -9.43 -3.14
C SER A 65 9.39 -10.50 -2.66
N GLU A 66 10.58 -10.09 -2.24
CA GLU A 66 11.63 -11.02 -1.76
C GLU A 66 11.18 -11.84 -0.55
N THR A 67 10.49 -11.21 0.41
CA THR A 67 9.93 -11.90 1.58
C THR A 67 8.80 -12.89 1.23
N LYS A 68 8.03 -12.62 0.17
CA LYS A 68 7.00 -13.56 -0.31
C LYS A 68 7.63 -14.79 -0.97
N GLU A 69 8.61 -14.57 -1.84
CA GLU A 69 9.34 -15.65 -2.53
C GLU A 69 10.04 -16.56 -1.52
N TYR A 70 10.73 -15.99 -0.53
CA TYR A 70 11.39 -16.77 0.53
C TYR A 70 10.39 -17.64 1.32
N ARG A 71 9.23 -17.09 1.71
CA ARG A 71 8.18 -17.85 2.40
C ARG A 71 7.59 -18.97 1.55
N LEU A 72 7.43 -18.74 0.24
CA LEU A 72 6.93 -19.75 -0.70
C LEU A 72 7.94 -20.89 -0.89
N ALA A 73 9.22 -20.55 -1.08
CA ALA A 73 10.29 -21.52 -1.21
C ALA A 73 10.45 -22.39 0.05
N ALA A 74 10.40 -21.77 1.25
CA ALA A 74 10.44 -22.50 2.52
C ALA A 74 9.27 -23.48 2.64
N LYS A 75 8.03 -23.05 2.35
CA LYS A 75 6.85 -23.92 2.36
C LYS A 75 6.96 -25.08 1.36
N LYS A 76 7.53 -24.86 0.18
CA LYS A 76 7.74 -25.91 -0.83
C LYS A 76 8.75 -26.95 -0.34
N ARG A 77 9.87 -26.52 0.26
CA ARG A 77 10.88 -27.42 0.83
C ARG A 77 10.30 -28.32 1.91
N THR A 78 9.54 -27.76 2.87
CA THR A 78 8.93 -28.56 3.94
C THR A 78 7.98 -29.62 3.40
N LYS A 79 7.14 -29.27 2.41
CA LYS A 79 6.22 -30.24 1.77
C LYS A 79 6.95 -31.35 1.02
N MET A 80 8.05 -31.01 0.36
CA MET A 80 8.88 -31.99 -0.36
C MET A 80 9.52 -32.99 0.61
N GLN A 81 10.10 -32.49 1.71
CA GLN A 81 10.67 -33.32 2.77
C GLN A 81 9.62 -34.24 3.43
N GLU A 82 8.41 -33.73 3.65
CA GLU A 82 7.31 -34.53 4.22
C GLU A 82 6.88 -35.66 3.26
N LEU A 83 6.80 -35.39 1.96
CA LEU A 83 6.46 -36.39 0.95
C LEU A 83 7.55 -37.48 0.86
N GLU A 84 8.81 -37.07 0.84
CA GLU A 84 9.97 -37.98 0.81
C GLU A 84 10.00 -38.87 2.04
N LYS A 85 9.81 -38.29 3.24
CA LYS A 85 9.72 -39.05 4.49
C LYS A 85 8.57 -40.07 4.46
N ARG A 86 7.39 -39.71 3.97
CA ARG A 86 6.26 -40.64 3.81
C ARG A 86 6.55 -41.78 2.84
N LEU A 87 7.32 -41.52 1.78
CA LEU A 87 7.73 -42.57 0.84
C LEU A 87 8.74 -43.50 1.50
N GLN A 88 9.73 -42.96 2.21
CA GLN A 88 10.70 -43.77 2.96
C GLN A 88 10.04 -44.62 4.05
N GLU A 89 9.07 -44.08 4.79
CA GLU A 89 8.31 -44.85 5.79
C GLU A 89 7.54 -46.00 5.13
N LYS A 90 6.89 -45.77 3.97
CA LYS A 90 6.20 -46.83 3.23
C LYS A 90 7.16 -47.87 2.66
N GLU A 91 8.32 -47.46 2.18
CA GLU A 91 9.35 -48.38 1.69
C GLU A 91 9.96 -49.19 2.83
N PHE A 92 10.22 -48.54 3.97
CA PHE A 92 10.68 -49.18 5.19
C PHE A 92 9.68 -50.24 5.65
N GLU A 93 8.39 -49.90 5.74
CA GLU A 93 7.34 -50.86 6.13
C GLU A 93 7.28 -52.05 5.17
N ARG A 94 7.31 -51.79 3.86
CA ARG A 94 7.31 -52.86 2.84
C ARG A 94 8.55 -53.74 2.94
N ALA A 95 9.73 -53.15 3.15
CA ALA A 95 10.99 -53.88 3.31
C ALA A 95 10.99 -54.70 4.61
N PHE A 96 10.53 -54.10 5.70
CA PHE A 96 10.40 -54.74 7.01
C PHE A 96 9.47 -55.95 6.95
N CYS A 97 8.27 -55.81 6.36
CA CYS A 97 7.36 -56.94 6.17
C CYS A 97 7.97 -58.05 5.31
N ARG A 98 8.68 -57.70 4.22
CA ARG A 98 9.35 -58.68 3.35
C ARG A 98 10.44 -59.46 4.09
N GLU A 99 11.16 -58.82 5.01
CA GLU A 99 12.33 -59.39 5.66
C GLU A 99 12.00 -60.14 6.96
N PHE A 100 10.97 -59.69 7.69
CA PHE A 100 10.63 -60.20 9.02
C PHE A 100 9.31 -60.99 9.09
N TRP A 101 8.49 -61.00 8.03
CA TRP A 101 7.19 -61.70 8.04
C TRP A 101 6.84 -62.33 6.66
N PRO A 102 7.54 -63.41 6.24
CA PRO A 102 7.39 -63.98 4.89
C PRO A 102 6.04 -64.67 4.62
N ASP A 103 5.38 -65.20 5.66
CA ASP A 103 4.27 -66.17 5.50
C ASP A 103 2.85 -65.58 5.61
N ASN A 104 2.66 -64.27 5.42
CA ASN A 104 1.33 -63.64 5.55
C ASN A 104 0.91 -62.79 4.34
N VAL A 105 1.15 -63.33 3.13
CA VAL A 105 0.49 -62.94 1.86
C VAL A 105 -0.45 -64.05 1.42
#